data_AF-A0AAV5IK51-F1
#
_entry.id   AF-A0AAV5IK51-F1
#
_cell.length_a   1.000
_cell.length_b   1.000
_cell.length_c   1.000
_cell.angle_alpha   90.00
_cell.angle_beta   90.00
_cell.angle_gamma   90.00
#
_symmetry.space_group_name_H-M   'P 1'
#
loop_
_entity.id
_entity.type
_entity.pdbx_description
1 polymer ?
#
loop_
_entity_poly.entity_id
_entity_poly.type
_entity_poly.pdbx_seq_one_letter_code
_entity_poly.pdbx_strand_id
1 'polypeptide(L)'
;MEVGTALISVTFEWLINKLESKTIDWFESRKEARDALENWKKLLPSIRGVLEDAETKQLTNNVVKTWLSELRDIAYDMEDILHGVEADARRQELNLKTSDQTTTIRARKVIPVTSCFTGCSSIPYDFKVDRETISKIKGITKRLEGIKAQKDALDLKIEHGTSRAVTQRTSTIGVPESHVFGRQKDKDAILQKLLINEDSTKCFSVIPIVGMGGLGKTSLASLVYNDEGLKGVFELKAWVCVSNEFDVLQITESILKLVNDEIRGKQMNEEIPGI
;
A
#
# COMPACT_ATOMS: atom_id res chain seq x y z
N MET A 1 11.17 0.51 6.68
CA MET A 1 9.82 -0.05 6.62
C MET A 1 9.94 -1.55 6.78
N GLU A 2 9.60 -2.03 7.96
CA GLU A 2 9.20 -3.43 8.10
C GLU A 2 7.88 -3.60 7.32
N VAL A 3 7.72 -4.70 6.60
CA VAL A 3 6.57 -4.91 5.69
C VAL A 3 5.24 -4.95 6.44
N GLY A 4 5.26 -5.21 7.75
CA GLY A 4 4.06 -5.36 8.59
C GLY A 4 3.33 -4.05 8.94
N THR A 5 4.03 -2.91 9.06
CA THR A 5 3.45 -1.62 9.51
C THR A 5 2.83 -0.83 8.36
N ALA A 6 3.43 -0.89 7.16
CA ALA A 6 2.82 -0.34 5.95
C ALA A 6 1.44 -0.96 5.69
N LEU A 7 1.30 -2.25 5.98
CA LEU A 7 0.03 -2.95 5.86
C LEU A 7 -1.00 -2.45 6.88
N ILE A 8 -0.58 -2.21 8.14
CA ILE A 8 -1.46 -1.64 9.16
C ILE A 8 -1.91 -0.23 8.76
N SER A 9 -1.01 0.64 8.29
CA SER A 9 -1.39 1.98 7.86
C SER A 9 -2.41 1.96 6.72
N VAL A 10 -2.19 1.11 5.72
CA VAL A 10 -3.13 0.92 4.59
C VAL A 10 -4.48 0.39 5.07
N THR A 11 -4.50 -0.59 5.97
CA THR A 11 -5.76 -1.10 6.54
C THR A 11 -6.50 -0.04 7.36
N PHE A 12 -5.80 0.81 8.11
CA PHE A 12 -6.41 1.92 8.86
C PHE A 12 -7.00 2.98 7.95
N GLU A 13 -6.31 3.31 6.85
CA GLU A 13 -6.85 4.20 5.82
C GLU A 13 -8.12 3.62 5.20
N TRP A 14 -8.08 2.34 4.83
CA TRP A 14 -9.24 1.64 4.32
C TRP A 14 -10.39 1.65 5.32
N LEU A 15 -10.15 1.34 6.60
CA LEU A 15 -11.15 1.33 7.67
C LEU A 15 -11.80 2.70 7.86
N ILE A 16 -11.00 3.78 7.92
CA ILE A 16 -11.51 5.15 8.07
C ILE A 16 -12.41 5.49 6.87
N ASN A 17 -11.93 5.27 5.64
CA ASN A 17 -12.71 5.53 4.43
C ASN A 17 -13.97 4.67 4.36
N LYS A 18 -13.89 3.42 4.81
CA LYS A 18 -15.01 2.48 4.81
C LYS A 18 -16.09 2.92 5.80
N LEU A 19 -15.71 3.42 6.97
CA LEU A 19 -16.63 3.99 7.95
C LEU A 19 -17.23 5.33 7.49
N GLU A 20 -16.60 6.04 6.56
CA GLU A 20 -17.19 7.24 5.95
C GLU A 20 -18.15 6.92 4.80
N SER A 21 -18.16 5.66 4.34
CA SER A 21 -19.04 5.19 3.27
C SER A 21 -20.45 4.81 3.78
N LYS A 22 -21.35 4.51 2.83
CA LYS A 22 -22.71 3.99 3.09
C LYS A 22 -22.75 2.64 3.83
N THR A 23 -21.60 2.02 4.11
CA THR A 23 -21.53 0.78 4.90
C THR A 23 -22.09 0.97 6.31
N ILE A 24 -22.01 2.18 6.90
CA ILE A 24 -22.65 2.47 8.20
C ILE A 24 -24.17 2.25 8.14
N ASP A 25 -24.80 2.54 7.01
CA ASP A 25 -26.25 2.47 6.88
C ASP A 25 -26.78 1.04 7.12
N TRP A 26 -25.97 0.01 6.83
CA TRP A 26 -26.31 -1.39 7.11
C TRP A 26 -26.41 -1.72 8.61
N PHE A 27 -25.79 -0.91 9.46
CA PHE A 27 -25.80 -1.07 10.91
C PHE A 27 -26.85 -0.17 11.59
N GLU A 28 -27.54 0.71 10.84
CA GLU A 28 -28.52 1.64 11.41
C GLU A 28 -29.68 0.95 12.12
N SER A 29 -30.03 -0.27 11.68
CA SER A 29 -31.09 -1.10 12.27
C SER A 29 -30.87 -1.43 13.76
N ARG A 30 -29.65 -1.25 14.29
CA ARG A 30 -29.27 -1.59 15.66
C ARG A 30 -28.49 -0.45 16.32
N LYS A 31 -29.11 0.18 17.31
CA LYS A 31 -28.50 1.27 18.09
C LYS A 31 -27.10 0.91 18.63
N GLU A 32 -26.94 -0.28 19.18
CA GLU A 32 -25.66 -0.73 19.77
C GLU A 32 -24.52 -0.80 18.74
N ALA A 33 -24.79 -1.29 17.53
CA ALA A 33 -23.79 -1.38 16.47
C ALA A 33 -23.45 0.02 15.94
N ARG A 34 -24.47 0.88 15.77
CA ARG A 34 -24.30 2.28 15.37
C ARG A 34 -23.41 3.05 16.36
N ASP A 35 -23.69 2.95 17.65
CA ASP A 35 -22.93 3.64 18.70
C ASP A 35 -21.46 3.17 18.71
N ALA A 36 -21.22 1.88 18.46
CA ALA A 36 -19.88 1.31 18.34
C ALA A 36 -19.11 1.82 17.10
N LEU A 37 -19.76 1.86 15.93
CA LEU A 37 -19.17 2.37 14.69
C LEU A 37 -18.83 3.87 14.78
N GLU A 38 -19.72 4.65 15.39
CA GLU A 38 -19.48 6.07 15.64
C GLU A 38 -18.31 6.28 16.61
N ASN A 39 -18.11 5.38 17.56
CA ASN A 39 -16.92 5.37 18.41
C ASN A 39 -15.66 5.04 17.59
N TRP A 40 -15.68 4.00 16.74
CA TRP A 40 -14.55 3.65 15.88
C TRP A 40 -14.16 4.81 14.97
N LYS A 41 -15.14 5.51 14.39
CA LYS A 41 -14.93 6.70 13.55
C LYS A 41 -14.16 7.82 14.28
N LYS A 42 -14.33 7.94 15.61
CA LYS A 42 -13.60 8.90 16.44
C LYS A 42 -12.23 8.40 16.89
N LEU A 43 -12.10 7.09 17.13
CA LEU A 43 -10.89 6.49 17.69
C LEU A 43 -9.82 6.20 16.64
N LEU A 44 -10.19 5.69 15.46
CA LEU A 44 -9.25 5.28 14.42
C LEU A 44 -8.35 6.43 13.94
N PRO A 45 -8.84 7.67 13.71
CA PRO A 45 -7.95 8.78 13.35
C PRO A 45 -6.95 9.13 14.47
N SER A 46 -7.37 9.05 15.74
CA SER A 46 -6.50 9.33 16.90
C SER A 46 -5.38 8.31 17.07
N ILE A 47 -5.65 7.04 16.71
CA ILE A 47 -4.68 5.96 16.73
C ILE A 47 -3.76 6.02 15.51
N ARG A 48 -4.29 6.32 14.33
CA ARG A 48 -3.48 6.52 13.11
C ARG A 48 -2.41 7.58 13.32
N GLY A 49 -2.73 8.69 14.00
CA GLY A 49 -1.78 9.76 14.28
C GLY A 49 -0.56 9.37 15.12
N VAL A 50 -0.59 8.22 15.82
CA VAL A 50 0.55 7.72 16.61
C VAL A 50 1.23 6.49 16.03
N LEU A 51 0.75 6.00 14.88
CA LEU A 51 1.24 4.76 14.29
C LEU A 51 2.71 4.89 13.85
N GLU A 52 3.12 6.08 13.41
CA GLU A 52 4.48 6.36 12.94
C GLU A 52 5.51 6.41 14.08
N ASP A 53 5.18 7.10 15.18
CA ASP A 53 6.01 7.12 16.40
C ASP A 53 6.09 5.72 17.02
N ALA A 54 4.97 4.98 17.03
CA ALA A 54 4.94 3.59 17.50
C ALA A 54 5.84 2.67 16.65
N GLU A 55 5.87 2.82 15.33
CA GLU A 55 6.76 2.04 14.45
C GLU A 55 8.23 2.28 14.82
N THR A 56 8.62 3.54 15.02
CA THR A 56 10.00 3.89 15.37
C THR A 56 10.40 3.28 16.71
N LYS A 57 9.49 3.30 17.68
CA LYS A 57 9.70 2.74 19.03
C LYS A 57 9.60 1.22 19.10
N GLN A 58 8.97 0.54 18.14
CA GLN A 58 8.87 -0.93 18.11
C GLN A 58 10.24 -1.62 18.10
N LEU A 59 11.24 -0.99 17.49
CA LEU A 59 12.58 -1.55 17.35
C LEU A 59 13.33 -1.63 18.70
N THR A 60 12.96 -0.78 19.65
CA THR A 60 13.64 -0.65 20.94
C THR A 60 12.76 -1.06 22.13
N ASN A 61 11.43 -0.98 21.99
CA ASN A 61 10.48 -1.25 23.05
C ASN A 61 9.53 -2.40 22.71
N ASN A 62 9.73 -3.54 23.38
CA ASN A 62 8.88 -4.72 23.22
C ASN A 62 7.41 -4.49 23.64
N VAL A 63 7.13 -3.55 24.54
CA VAL A 63 5.75 -3.22 24.95
C VAL A 63 5.02 -2.54 23.79
N VAL A 64 5.68 -1.63 23.08
CA VAL A 64 5.14 -0.98 21.87
C VAL A 64 4.94 -2.01 20.76
N LYS A 65 5.85 -3.00 20.64
CA LYS A 65 5.70 -4.12 19.71
C LYS A 65 4.45 -4.95 19.97
N THR A 66 4.19 -5.31 21.23
CA THR A 66 2.97 -6.03 21.61
C THR A 66 1.73 -5.19 21.34
N TRP A 67 1.75 -3.91 21.70
CA TRP A 67 0.66 -2.97 21.44
C TRP A 67 0.33 -2.86 19.94
N LEU A 68 1.34 -2.76 19.07
CA LEU A 68 1.14 -2.74 17.61
C LEU A 68 0.61 -4.08 17.06
N SER A 69 1.03 -5.20 17.63
CA SER A 69 0.50 -6.52 17.24
C SER A 69 -0.98 -6.65 17.60
N GLU A 70 -1.35 -6.26 18.82
CA GLU A 70 -2.75 -6.29 19.26
C GLU A 70 -3.61 -5.33 18.42
N LEU A 71 -3.08 -4.16 18.08
CA LEU A 71 -3.74 -3.20 17.20
C LEU A 71 -4.00 -3.76 15.80
N ARG A 72 -3.01 -4.45 15.22
CA ARG A 72 -3.16 -5.13 13.93
C ARG A 72 -4.27 -6.16 13.96
N ASP A 73 -4.30 -6.99 15.01
CA ASP A 73 -5.31 -8.04 15.12
C ASP A 73 -6.71 -7.42 15.25
N ILE A 74 -6.86 -6.30 15.97
CA ILE A 74 -8.12 -5.54 16.02
C ILE A 74 -8.51 -5.00 14.65
N ALA A 75 -7.56 -4.48 13.86
CA ALA A 75 -7.85 -3.95 12.53
C ALA A 75 -8.37 -5.03 11.57
N TYR A 76 -7.79 -6.22 11.59
CA TYR A 76 -8.29 -7.35 10.80
C TYR A 76 -9.67 -7.80 11.26
N ASP A 77 -9.91 -7.89 12.57
CA ASP A 77 -11.24 -8.24 13.08
C ASP A 77 -12.31 -7.21 12.64
N MET A 78 -11.96 -5.92 12.58
CA MET A 78 -12.85 -4.87 12.05
C MET A 78 -13.12 -5.04 10.56
N GLU A 79 -12.08 -5.28 9.78
CA GLU A 79 -12.17 -5.49 8.34
C GLU A 79 -13.05 -6.71 8.01
N ASP A 80 -12.85 -7.82 8.70
CA ASP A 80 -13.63 -9.03 8.55
C ASP A 80 -15.13 -8.80 8.84
N ILE A 81 -15.46 -8.03 9.88
CA ILE A 81 -16.88 -7.69 10.17
C ILE A 81 -17.47 -6.80 9.08
N LEU A 82 -16.75 -5.76 8.64
CA LEU A 82 -17.27 -4.82 7.64
C LEU A 82 -17.49 -5.54 6.29
N HIS A 83 -16.55 -6.40 5.88
CA HIS A 83 -16.69 -7.22 4.69
C HIS A 83 -17.79 -8.28 4.82
N GLY A 84 -17.90 -8.94 5.98
CA GLY A 84 -18.95 -9.93 6.25
C GLY A 84 -20.35 -9.33 6.11
N VAL A 85 -20.58 -8.18 6.74
CA VAL A 85 -21.87 -7.49 6.67
C VAL A 85 -22.19 -6.99 5.26
N GLU A 86 -21.19 -6.49 4.53
CA GLU A 86 -21.37 -6.13 3.12
C GLU A 86 -21.78 -7.33 2.27
N ALA A 87 -21.12 -8.47 2.45
CA ALA A 87 -21.41 -9.69 1.71
C ALA A 87 -22.82 -10.19 2.01
N ASP A 88 -23.25 -10.16 3.27
CA ASP A 88 -24.58 -10.58 3.68
C ASP A 88 -25.66 -9.64 3.16
N ALA A 89 -25.43 -8.32 3.20
CA ALA A 89 -26.34 -7.33 2.64
C ALA A 89 -26.54 -7.54 1.13
N ARG A 90 -25.45 -7.76 0.39
CA ARG A 90 -25.50 -8.03 -1.06
C ARG A 90 -26.19 -9.35 -1.38
N ARG A 91 -25.97 -10.41 -0.59
CA ARG A 91 -26.66 -11.69 -0.74
C ARG A 91 -28.17 -11.57 -0.56
N GLN A 92 -28.62 -10.81 0.44
CA GLN A 92 -30.05 -10.57 0.65
C GLN A 92 -30.69 -9.81 -0.53
N GLU A 93 -29.99 -8.82 -1.07
CA GLU A 93 -30.46 -8.07 -2.25
C GLU A 93 -30.63 -8.98 -3.48
N LEU A 94 -29.68 -9.89 -3.72
CA LEU A 94 -29.77 -10.85 -4.82
C LEU A 94 -30.93 -11.84 -4.62
N ASN A 95 -31.11 -12.37 -3.41
CA ASN A 95 -32.19 -13.31 -3.11
C ASN A 95 -33.59 -12.69 -3.31
N LEU A 96 -33.76 -11.40 -2.98
CA LEU A 96 -35.00 -10.67 -3.24
C LEU A 96 -35.26 -10.48 -4.74
N LYS A 97 -34.22 -10.18 -5.53
CA LYS A 97 -34.32 -10.03 -6.99
C LYS A 97 -34.64 -11.35 -7.72
N THR A 98 -34.17 -12.49 -7.20
CA THR A 98 -34.45 -13.81 -7.78
C THR A 98 -35.86 -14.31 -7.45
N SER A 99 -36.41 -13.96 -6.29
CA SER A 99 -37.76 -14.38 -5.87
C SER A 99 -38.88 -13.79 -6.75
N ASP A 100 -38.69 -12.62 -7.35
CA ASP A 100 -39.68 -12.01 -8.26
C ASP A 100 -39.78 -12.70 -9.63
N GLN A 101 -38.87 -13.63 -9.97
CA GLN A 101 -38.82 -14.29 -11.28
C GLN A 101 -39.40 -15.72 -11.31
N THR A 102 -39.80 -16.30 -10.18
CA THR A 102 -40.36 -17.67 -10.15
C THR A 102 -41.63 -17.79 -9.32
N THR A 103 -42.75 -17.26 -9.82
CA THR A 103 -44.07 -17.86 -9.53
C THR A 103 -45.01 -17.66 -10.72
N THR A 104 -45.20 -18.73 -11.48
CA THR A 104 -46.38 -18.90 -12.31
C THR A 104 -47.59 -19.30 -11.44
N ILE A 105 -48.78 -18.85 -11.88
CA ILE A 105 -50.16 -19.30 -11.57
C ILE A 105 -50.96 -18.50 -10.51
N ARG A 106 -51.78 -17.56 -11.05
CA ARG A 106 -53.18 -17.19 -10.73
C ARG A 106 -53.62 -17.02 -9.26
N ALA A 107 -53.86 -15.77 -8.83
CA ALA A 107 -55.18 -15.12 -8.64
C ALA A 107 -55.16 -14.00 -7.56
N ARG A 108 -55.61 -12.79 -7.94
CA ARG A 108 -56.23 -11.69 -7.14
C ARG A 108 -55.67 -11.44 -5.71
N LYS A 109 -55.13 -10.26 -5.37
CA LYS A 109 -55.82 -8.95 -5.28
C LYS A 109 -54.80 -7.79 -5.12
N VAL A 110 -55.23 -6.60 -5.53
CA VAL A 110 -54.49 -5.34 -5.69
C VAL A 110 -54.31 -4.58 -4.37
N ILE A 111 -53.13 -3.97 -4.15
CA ILE A 111 -53.01 -2.56 -3.71
C ILE A 111 -51.87 -1.91 -4.53
N PRO A 112 -52.08 -0.74 -5.16
CA PRO A 112 -51.09 -0.06 -5.99
C PRO A 112 -50.44 1.09 -5.22
N VAL A 113 -49.12 1.15 -5.13
CA VAL A 113 -48.41 2.42 -4.92
C VAL A 113 -47.10 2.39 -5.72
N THR A 114 -47.21 3.04 -6.88
CA THR A 114 -46.25 4.03 -7.38
C THR A 114 -44.81 3.59 -7.62
N SER A 115 -44.55 3.42 -8.92
CA SER A 115 -43.27 3.60 -9.60
C SER A 115 -42.27 4.53 -8.91
N CYS A 116 -41.22 3.94 -8.33
CA CYS A 116 -39.91 4.56 -8.22
C CYS A 116 -38.85 3.54 -8.65
N PHE A 117 -38.74 3.29 -9.96
CA PHE A 117 -37.49 2.82 -10.53
C PHE A 117 -36.57 4.03 -10.69
N THR A 118 -36.05 4.52 -9.57
CA THR A 118 -34.81 5.28 -9.56
C THR A 118 -33.74 4.33 -9.05
N GLY A 119 -32.69 4.16 -9.85
CA GLY A 119 -31.51 3.35 -9.51
C GLY A 119 -30.79 3.95 -8.31
N CYS A 120 -31.29 3.67 -7.12
CA CYS A 120 -30.58 3.87 -5.88
C CYS A 120 -30.04 2.52 -5.43
N SER A 121 -28.75 2.48 -5.13
CA SER A 121 -28.10 1.47 -4.30
C SER A 121 -28.64 1.57 -2.86
N SER A 122 -29.94 1.34 -2.72
CA SER A 122 -30.66 1.37 -1.45
C SER A 122 -30.47 0.02 -0.77
N ILE A 123 -30.04 0.07 0.48
CA ILE A 123 -30.05 -1.04 1.42
C ILE A 123 -31.38 -1.80 1.26
N PRO A 124 -31.38 -3.15 1.24
CA PRO A 124 -32.62 -3.90 1.30
C PRO A 124 -33.40 -3.39 2.52
N TYR A 125 -34.63 -2.90 2.33
CA TYR A 125 -35.43 -2.23 3.37
C TYR A 125 -35.64 -3.03 4.68
N ASP A 126 -35.15 -4.27 4.78
CA ASP A 126 -35.20 -5.12 5.99
C ASP A 126 -33.86 -5.83 6.31
N PHE A 127 -32.69 -5.32 5.85
CA PHE A 127 -31.40 -5.89 6.26
C PHE A 127 -31.17 -5.62 7.76
N LYS A 128 -30.96 -6.71 8.51
CA LYS A 128 -30.69 -6.67 9.95
C LYS A 128 -29.43 -7.45 10.26
N VAL A 129 -28.45 -6.74 10.82
CA VAL A 129 -27.25 -7.37 11.39
C VAL A 129 -27.65 -8.33 12.51
N ASP A 130 -27.09 -9.54 12.47
CA ASP A 130 -27.35 -10.59 13.44
C ASP A 130 -26.77 -10.25 14.84
N ARG A 131 -27.22 -10.98 15.87
CA ARG A 131 -26.76 -10.74 17.26
C ARG A 131 -25.31 -11.11 17.52
N GLU A 132 -24.78 -12.11 16.81
CA GLU A 132 -23.40 -12.57 16.96
C GLU A 132 -22.43 -11.48 16.48
N THR A 133 -22.69 -10.92 15.30
CA THR A 133 -21.95 -9.81 14.71
C THR A 133 -21.99 -8.57 15.60
N ILE A 134 -23.14 -8.22 16.19
CA ILE A 134 -23.23 -7.14 17.18
C ILE A 134 -22.35 -7.42 18.42
N SER A 135 -22.33 -8.67 18.88
CA SER A 135 -21.51 -9.08 20.02
C SER A 135 -20.01 -8.99 19.70
N LYS A 136 -19.61 -9.37 18.48
CA LYS A 136 -18.24 -9.22 17.97
C LYS A 136 -17.84 -7.75 17.88
N ILE A 137 -18.68 -6.88 17.30
CA ILE A 137 -18.47 -5.43 17.25
C ILE A 137 -18.22 -4.88 18.66
N LYS A 138 -19.05 -5.25 19.63
CA LYS A 138 -18.88 -4.82 21.02
C LYS A 138 -17.56 -5.29 21.63
N GLY A 139 -17.15 -6.52 21.34
CA GLY A 139 -15.86 -7.06 21.78
C GLY A 139 -14.69 -6.28 21.21
N ILE A 140 -14.72 -5.98 19.91
CA ILE A 140 -13.72 -5.18 19.21
C ILE A 140 -13.67 -3.76 19.77
N THR A 141 -14.82 -3.10 20.00
CA THR A 141 -14.87 -1.75 20.58
C THR A 141 -14.15 -1.69 21.93
N LYS A 142 -14.41 -2.67 22.81
CA LYS A 142 -13.73 -2.72 24.12
C LYS A 142 -12.22 -2.91 23.99
N ARG A 143 -11.77 -3.77 23.07
CA ARG A 143 -10.34 -3.98 22.81
C ARG A 143 -9.69 -2.71 22.26
N LEU A 144 -10.35 -2.02 21.33
CA LEU A 144 -9.88 -0.76 20.76
C LEU A 144 -9.76 0.35 21.83
N GLU A 145 -10.75 0.46 22.72
CA GLU A 145 -10.71 1.38 23.86
C GLU A 145 -9.55 1.05 24.81
N GLY A 146 -9.29 -0.24 25.05
CA GLY A 146 -8.14 -0.71 25.84
C GLY A 146 -6.80 -0.26 25.24
N ILE A 147 -6.61 -0.47 23.93
CA ILE A 147 -5.43 0.00 23.20
C ILE A 147 -5.27 1.52 23.29
N LYS A 148 -6.39 2.25 23.13
CA LYS A 148 -6.38 3.72 23.23
C LYS A 148 -6.02 4.18 24.64
N ALA A 149 -6.45 3.49 25.70
CA ALA A 149 -6.09 3.84 27.07
C ALA A 149 -4.61 3.56 27.39
N GLN A 150 -4.04 2.51 26.79
CA GLN A 150 -2.61 2.19 26.94
C GLN A 150 -1.70 3.20 26.23
N LYS A 151 -2.20 3.87 25.18
CA LYS A 151 -1.45 4.90 24.42
C LYS A 151 -0.82 5.96 25.34
N ASP A 152 -1.58 6.47 26.31
CA ASP A 152 -1.12 7.55 27.19
C ASP A 152 0.01 7.08 28.13
N ALA A 153 0.05 5.79 28.47
CA ALA A 153 1.11 5.20 29.28
C ALA A 153 2.39 4.90 28.48
N LEU A 154 2.32 4.85 27.15
CA LEU A 154 3.42 4.50 26.25
C LEU A 154 4.19 5.73 25.72
N ASP A 155 3.83 6.95 26.16
CA ASP A 155 4.37 8.24 25.67
C ASP A 155 4.39 8.30 24.13
N LEU A 156 3.35 7.76 23.48
CA LEU A 156 3.20 7.79 22.03
C LEU A 156 2.71 9.17 21.58
N LYS A 157 3.51 9.84 20.75
CA LYS A 157 3.26 11.21 20.32
C LYS A 157 2.62 11.22 18.94
N ILE A 158 1.70 12.17 18.75
CA ILE A 158 1.19 12.47 17.41
C ILE A 158 2.32 13.19 16.68
N GLU A 159 2.96 12.52 15.72
CA GLU A 159 3.89 13.21 14.83
C GLU A 159 3.07 14.11 13.90
N HIS A 160 3.02 15.40 14.24
CA HIS A 160 2.58 16.43 13.30
C HIS A 160 3.66 16.58 12.25
N GLY A 161 3.61 15.74 11.21
CA GLY A 161 4.30 15.92 9.93
C GLY A 161 5.67 16.57 10.06
N THR A 162 6.56 15.99 10.87
CA THR A 162 7.96 16.29 10.63
C THR A 162 8.28 15.42 9.43
N SER A 163 8.24 16.05 8.25
CA SER A 163 8.76 15.47 7.01
C SER A 163 9.96 14.65 7.41
N ARG A 164 9.80 13.33 7.42
CA ARG A 164 10.94 12.47 7.63
C ARG A 164 11.83 12.88 6.48
N ALA A 165 12.98 13.43 6.82
CA ALA A 165 14.16 13.10 6.07
C ALA A 165 14.22 11.57 6.13
N VAL A 166 13.45 10.92 5.25
CA VAL A 166 13.64 9.54 4.86
C VAL A 166 15.10 9.57 4.52
N THR A 167 15.91 9.05 5.42
CA THR A 167 17.35 8.91 5.21
C THR A 167 17.43 8.34 3.82
N GLN A 168 17.82 9.19 2.88
CA GLN A 168 17.77 8.89 1.47
C GLN A 168 18.50 7.57 1.40
N ARG A 169 17.82 6.49 1.00
CA ARG A 169 18.52 5.23 0.78
C ARG A 169 19.38 5.52 -0.43
N THR A 170 20.55 6.09 -0.17
CA THR A 170 21.57 6.32 -1.17
C THR A 170 21.91 4.92 -1.60
N SER A 171 21.34 4.50 -2.72
CA SER A 171 21.79 3.31 -3.42
C SER A 171 23.15 3.71 -3.98
N THR A 172 24.16 3.73 -3.12
CA THR A 172 25.53 3.92 -3.52
C THR A 172 25.86 2.79 -4.47
N ILE A 173 26.21 3.18 -5.70
CA ILE A 173 26.85 2.29 -6.67
C ILE A 173 28.16 1.87 -6.00
N GLY A 174 28.14 0.74 -5.30
CA GLY A 174 29.19 0.44 -4.33
C GLY A 174 29.26 -1.01 -3.93
N VAL A 175 28.70 -1.93 -4.71
CA VAL A 175 29.07 -3.34 -4.58
C VAL A 175 30.25 -3.58 -5.51
N PRO A 176 31.47 -3.79 -4.98
CA PRO A 176 32.60 -4.18 -5.82
C PRO A 176 32.29 -5.53 -6.49
N GLU A 177 32.65 -5.64 -7.76
CA GLU A 177 32.39 -6.82 -8.61
C GLU A 177 32.91 -8.12 -7.97
N SER A 178 33.95 -8.02 -7.14
CA SER A 178 34.58 -9.13 -6.40
C SER A 178 33.71 -9.82 -5.35
N HIS A 179 32.49 -9.33 -5.07
CA HIS A 179 31.60 -9.87 -4.03
C HIS A 179 30.31 -10.50 -4.58
N VAL A 180 30.18 -10.63 -5.90
CA VAL A 180 28.99 -11.25 -6.50
C VAL A 180 29.38 -12.53 -7.25
N PHE A 181 28.87 -13.66 -6.78
CA PHE A 181 29.18 -14.98 -7.34
C PHE A 181 27.96 -15.60 -8.03
N GLY A 182 28.20 -16.39 -9.08
CA GLY A 182 27.18 -17.23 -9.72
C GLY A 182 26.15 -16.50 -10.61
N ARG A 183 26.28 -15.18 -10.79
CA ARG A 183 25.38 -14.34 -11.60
C ARG A 183 25.88 -14.04 -13.02
N GLN A 184 26.98 -14.66 -13.45
CA GLN A 184 27.62 -14.37 -14.73
C GLN A 184 26.68 -14.60 -15.92
N LYS A 185 25.93 -15.71 -15.93
CA LYS A 185 24.97 -16.01 -17.02
C LYS A 185 23.88 -14.94 -17.15
N ASP A 186 23.37 -14.46 -16.01
CA ASP A 186 22.36 -13.40 -15.98
C ASP A 186 22.95 -12.07 -16.49
N LYS A 187 24.18 -11.75 -16.08
CA LYS A 187 24.94 -10.57 -16.54
C LYS A 187 25.13 -10.62 -18.06
N ASP A 188 25.64 -11.71 -18.59
CA ASP A 188 25.92 -11.90 -20.02
C ASP A 188 24.64 -11.80 -20.85
N ALA A 189 23.52 -12.37 -20.37
CA ALA A 189 22.23 -12.28 -21.05
C ALA A 189 21.70 -10.85 -21.15
N ILE A 190 21.89 -10.03 -20.11
CA ILE A 190 21.51 -8.61 -20.12
C ILE A 190 22.44 -7.83 -21.06
N LEU A 191 23.76 -8.08 -21.01
CA LEU A 191 24.73 -7.43 -21.90
C LEU A 191 24.42 -7.70 -23.37
N GLN A 192 24.11 -8.95 -23.73
CA GLN A 192 23.68 -9.29 -25.09
C GLN A 192 22.45 -8.48 -25.51
N LYS A 193 21.44 -8.34 -24.63
CA LYS A 193 20.24 -7.54 -24.93
C LYS A 193 20.52 -6.03 -25.04
N LEU A 194 21.55 -5.52 -24.37
CA LEU A 194 21.96 -4.12 -24.47
C LEU A 194 22.78 -3.84 -25.74
N LEU A 195 23.53 -4.84 -26.22
CA LEU A 195 24.41 -4.74 -27.39
C LEU A 195 23.72 -5.09 -28.71
N ILE A 196 22.70 -5.95 -28.67
CA ILE A 196 21.93 -6.35 -29.85
C ILE A 196 20.96 -5.20 -30.20
N ASN A 197 21.29 -4.46 -31.25
CA ASN A 197 20.37 -3.54 -31.93
C ASN A 197 19.42 -4.36 -32.82
N GLU A 198 18.31 -4.84 -32.26
CA GLU A 198 17.20 -5.33 -33.09
C GLU A 198 16.52 -4.15 -33.78
N ASP A 199 16.52 -4.19 -35.12
CA ASP A 199 15.84 -3.35 -36.12
C ASP A 199 15.12 -2.08 -35.61
N SER A 200 15.70 -0.96 -36.06
CA SER A 200 15.48 0.47 -35.79
C SER A 200 14.05 1.04 -35.87
N THR A 201 13.05 0.39 -35.27
CA THR A 201 11.66 0.88 -35.23
C THR A 201 11.23 1.40 -33.85
N LYS A 202 12.01 1.16 -32.79
CA LYS A 202 11.72 1.63 -31.42
C LYS A 202 12.75 2.65 -30.96
N CYS A 203 12.27 3.78 -30.43
CA CYS A 203 13.14 4.87 -29.94
C CYS A 203 13.76 4.61 -28.54
N PHE A 204 13.37 3.55 -27.83
CA PHE A 204 13.95 3.21 -26.52
C PHE A 204 13.82 1.70 -26.20
N SER A 205 14.72 1.19 -25.36
CA SER A 205 14.75 -0.20 -24.88
C SER A 205 14.63 -0.24 -23.36
N VAL A 206 13.87 -1.21 -22.82
CA VAL A 206 13.65 -1.40 -21.38
C VAL A 206 13.92 -2.85 -21.02
N ILE A 207 14.78 -3.08 -20.03
CA ILE A 207 15.12 -4.41 -19.50
C ILE A 207 14.67 -4.51 -18.04
N PRO A 208 13.51 -5.13 -17.75
CA PRO A 208 13.03 -5.29 -16.38
C PRO A 208 13.76 -6.43 -15.66
N ILE A 209 14.17 -6.19 -14.40
CA ILE A 209 14.70 -7.22 -13.49
C ILE A 209 13.71 -7.43 -12.35
N VAL A 210 13.03 -8.58 -12.33
CA VAL A 210 11.92 -8.87 -11.41
C VAL A 210 12.26 -10.05 -10.50
N GLY A 211 11.75 -10.01 -9.27
CA GLY A 211 11.92 -11.08 -8.29
C GLY A 211 11.63 -10.59 -6.86
N MET A 212 11.56 -11.51 -5.91
CA MET A 212 11.35 -11.20 -4.49
C MET A 212 12.45 -10.29 -3.92
N GLY A 213 12.14 -9.60 -2.81
CA GLY A 213 13.11 -8.78 -2.08
C GLY A 213 14.32 -9.61 -1.61
N GLY A 214 15.51 -8.98 -1.53
CA GLY A 214 16.73 -9.65 -1.05
C GLY A 214 17.45 -10.56 -2.07
N LEU A 215 16.90 -10.79 -3.26
CA LEU A 215 17.52 -11.66 -4.28
C LEU A 215 18.74 -11.06 -5.01
N GLY A 216 19.17 -9.84 -4.65
CA GLY A 216 20.31 -9.17 -5.29
C GLY A 216 20.00 -8.56 -6.67
N LYS A 217 18.76 -8.19 -6.95
CA LYS A 217 18.36 -7.54 -8.23
C LYS A 217 19.16 -6.27 -8.52
N THR A 218 19.21 -5.37 -7.53
CA THR A 218 19.99 -4.13 -7.61
C THR A 218 21.49 -4.41 -7.75
N SER A 219 21.99 -5.47 -7.12
CA SER A 219 23.38 -5.92 -7.26
C SER A 219 23.68 -6.37 -8.69
N LEU A 220 22.78 -7.14 -9.32
CA LEU A 220 22.91 -7.55 -10.72
C LEU A 220 22.88 -6.34 -11.67
N ALA A 221 21.94 -5.41 -11.47
CA ALA A 221 21.90 -4.17 -12.26
C ALA A 221 23.18 -3.35 -12.11
N SER A 222 23.72 -3.24 -10.90
CA SER A 222 24.98 -2.54 -10.64
C SER A 222 26.18 -3.22 -11.30
N LEU A 223 26.22 -4.55 -11.37
CA LEU A 223 27.25 -5.29 -12.08
C LEU A 223 27.23 -5.02 -13.58
N VAL A 224 26.04 -5.00 -14.19
CA VAL A 224 25.89 -4.69 -15.62
C VAL A 224 26.26 -3.24 -15.89
N TYR A 225 25.80 -2.31 -15.06
CA TYR A 225 26.05 -0.87 -15.23
C TYR A 225 27.56 -0.54 -15.23
N ASN A 226 28.32 -1.17 -14.33
CA ASN A 226 29.76 -0.98 -14.19
C ASN A 226 30.60 -1.85 -15.15
N ASP A 227 29.98 -2.66 -16.00
CA ASP A 227 30.70 -3.59 -16.88
C ASP A 227 31.58 -2.84 -17.89
N GLU A 228 32.81 -3.33 -18.08
CA GLU A 228 33.76 -2.72 -19.00
C GLU A 228 33.36 -2.87 -20.47
N GLY A 229 32.62 -3.93 -20.82
CA GLY A 229 32.07 -4.14 -22.16
C GLY A 229 31.03 -3.10 -22.57
N LEU A 230 30.52 -2.31 -21.62
CA LEU A 230 29.64 -1.16 -21.88
C LEU A 230 30.39 0.18 -21.93
N LYS A 231 31.72 0.22 -21.76
CA LYS A 231 32.51 1.44 -21.95
C LYS A 231 32.53 1.79 -23.44
N GLY A 232 32.16 3.03 -23.79
CA GLY A 232 32.13 3.51 -25.17
C GLY A 232 30.88 3.11 -25.98
N VAL A 233 30.03 2.20 -25.48
CA VAL A 233 28.74 1.86 -26.11
C VAL A 233 27.68 2.91 -25.80
N PHE A 234 27.67 3.41 -24.56
CA PHE A 234 26.75 4.45 -24.11
C PHE A 234 27.49 5.76 -23.84
N GLU A 235 27.06 6.84 -24.49
CA GLU A 235 27.60 8.19 -24.29
C GLU A 235 27.30 8.73 -22.90
N LEU A 236 26.16 8.38 -22.31
CA LEU A 236 25.73 8.84 -20.99
C LEU A 236 25.08 7.70 -20.23
N LYS A 237 25.34 7.64 -18.92
CA LYS A 237 24.86 6.62 -18.00
C LYS A 237 24.46 7.26 -16.66
N ALA A 238 23.17 7.37 -16.39
CA ALA A 238 22.67 7.80 -15.08
C ALA A 238 22.17 6.62 -14.24
N TRP A 239 22.43 6.65 -12.93
CA TRP A 239 21.86 5.71 -11.96
C TRP A 239 21.01 6.46 -10.94
N VAL A 240 19.72 6.15 -10.90
CA VAL A 240 18.75 6.85 -10.04
C VAL A 240 17.97 5.87 -9.18
N CYS A 241 17.91 6.17 -7.89
CA CYS A 241 17.07 5.45 -6.94
C CYS A 241 15.75 6.21 -6.76
N VAL A 242 14.62 5.53 -6.95
CA VAL A 242 13.28 6.09 -6.74
C VAL A 242 12.66 5.45 -5.50
N SER A 243 12.25 6.28 -4.55
CA SER A 243 11.55 5.86 -3.32
C SER A 243 10.04 5.71 -3.51
N ASN A 244 9.35 5.11 -2.53
CA ASN A 244 7.90 4.93 -2.55
C ASN A 244 7.14 6.27 -2.60
N GLU A 245 7.62 7.27 -1.87
CA GLU A 245 7.24 8.67 -2.10
C GLU A 245 8.19 9.23 -3.15
N PHE A 246 7.63 9.69 -4.27
CA PHE A 246 8.42 10.23 -5.37
C PHE A 246 7.81 11.52 -5.91
N ASP A 247 8.68 12.49 -6.17
CA ASP A 247 8.35 13.72 -6.89
C ASP A 247 9.01 13.66 -8.27
N VAL A 248 8.19 13.73 -9.31
CA VAL A 248 8.63 13.68 -10.71
C VAL A 248 9.60 14.81 -11.03
N LEU A 249 9.39 16.02 -10.48
CA LEU A 249 10.27 17.17 -10.71
C LEU A 249 11.63 16.93 -10.05
N GLN A 250 11.65 16.49 -8.80
CA GLN A 250 12.91 16.21 -8.08
C GLN A 250 13.72 15.09 -8.72
N ILE A 251 13.06 14.03 -9.21
CA ILE A 251 13.71 12.94 -9.93
C ILE A 251 14.31 13.45 -11.24
N THR A 252 13.55 14.25 -12.00
CA THR A 252 14.03 14.81 -13.27
C THR A 252 15.23 15.72 -13.06
N GLU A 253 15.19 16.61 -12.05
CA GLU A 253 16.33 17.43 -11.68
C GLU A 253 17.55 16.60 -11.26
N SER A 254 17.34 15.50 -10.53
CA SER A 254 18.42 14.61 -10.11
C SER A 254 19.07 13.89 -11.28
N ILE A 255 18.27 13.41 -12.24
CA ILE A 255 18.78 12.81 -13.49
C ILE A 255 19.62 13.84 -14.26
N LEU A 256 19.10 15.06 -14.44
CA LEU A 256 19.80 16.12 -15.17
C LEU A 256 21.14 16.49 -14.51
N LYS A 257 21.17 16.57 -13.18
CA LYS A 257 22.42 16.82 -12.43
C LYS A 257 23.45 15.72 -12.67
N LEU A 258 23.04 14.44 -12.55
CA LEU A 258 23.93 13.29 -12.78
C LEU A 258 24.50 13.25 -14.19
N VAL A 259 23.66 13.49 -15.20
CA VAL A 259 24.09 13.55 -16.60
C VAL A 259 25.07 14.70 -16.83
N ASN A 260 24.78 15.88 -16.27
CA ASN A 260 25.66 17.04 -16.41
C ASN A 260 27.01 16.84 -15.70
N ASP A 261 27.02 16.18 -14.54
CA ASP A 261 28.26 15.82 -13.83
C ASP A 261 29.07 14.79 -14.59
N GLU A 262 28.43 13.82 -15.25
CA GLU A 262 29.09 12.84 -16.12
C GLU A 262 29.74 13.52 -17.35
N ILE A 263 29.05 14.46 -17.99
CA ILE A 263 29.58 15.24 -19.12
C ILE A 263 30.84 16.02 -18.68
N ARG A 264 30.79 16.69 -17.52
CA ARG A 264 31.93 17.43 -16.96
C ARG A 264 33.10 16.50 -16.59
N GLY A 265 32.81 15.33 -16.04
CA GLY A 265 33.82 14.32 -15.70
C GLY A 265 34.58 13.80 -16.93
N LYS A 266 33.91 13.70 -18.08
CA LYS A 266 34.56 13.30 -19.35
C LYS A 266 35.47 14.39 -19.91
N GLN A 267 35.06 15.67 -19.84
CA GLN A 267 35.87 16.80 -20.33
C GLN A 267 37.21 16.97 -19.56
N MET A 268 37.22 16.72 -18.24
CA MET A 268 38.47 16.81 -17.45
C MET A 268 39.46 15.67 -17.71
N ASN A 269 39.01 14.51 -18.21
CA ASN A 269 39.87 13.37 -18.51
C ASN A 269 40.52 13.43 -19.90
N GLU A 270 40.02 14.29 -20.79
CA GLU A 270 40.57 14.51 -22.13
C GLU A 270 41.69 15.58 -22.17
N GLU A 271 41.80 16.42 -21.13
CA GLU A 271 42.82 17.48 -21.05
C GLU A 271 44.19 17.04 -20.50
N ILE A 272 44.40 15.75 -20.21
CA ILE A 272 45.72 15.21 -19.83
C ILE A 272 46.18 14.11 -20.81
N PRO A 273 46.72 14.46 -21.99
CA PRO A 273 47.52 13.55 -22.79
C PRO A 273 49.01 13.77 -22.51
N GLY A 274 49.63 12.85 -21.76
CA GLY A 274 51.04 12.49 -21.87
C GLY A 274 52.11 13.52 -21.47
N ILE A 275 52.80 13.24 -20.36
CA ILE A 275 54.27 13.36 -20.29
C ILE A 275 54.82 11.98 -19.97
#